data_AF-Q7MWZ4-F1
#
_entry.id   AF-Q7MWZ4-F1
#
_cell.length_a   1.000
_cell.length_b   1.000
_cell.length_c   1.000
_cell.angle_alpha   90.00
_cell.angle_beta   90.00
_cell.angle_gamma   90.00
#
_symmetry.space_group_name_H-M   'P 1'
#
loop_
_entity.id
_entity.type
_entity.pdbx_description
1 polymer ?
#
loop_
_entity_poly.entity_id
_entity_poly.type
_entity_poly.pdbx_seq_one_letter_code
_entity_poly.pdbx_strand_id
1 'polypeptide(L)'
;MGSNPMGGFLPVVLLLLLLPSAGIMVAWTAAIALFAIIGGMLFFRRKSKNCQPSVLTSLGVLVLLLPTLWLSKTSPLTDLGWSLAAMLLAVAACRLFRRSSGREGDYADCPHKRLVMLEYGRITGSILRISLFFIFLLGLLLYFRVGRIAHLLLYLPGVSLLLLYIYEVIRLEWVRREMHHEEWIPITDAQGESIGRIARSETEALADPTAGLLPVVRLIAICDGMIYLSHYCKCDLCTGDCYDTPFFSWLTTDKHHKELAQSLIDERFCGVNRLRPHFLLRYIHNENGKDRLVYLYLAHMSESNTILCDKDPRAGKWWPVDQIEEQLSGLTFSPYLRSEMPYLRQTVLLAEQLTNLHE
;
A
#
# COMPACT_ATOMS: atom_id res chain seq x y z
N MET A 1 9.83 8.39 7.51
CA MET A 1 8.77 8.80 8.45
C MET A 1 7.62 9.44 7.67
N GLY A 2 6.79 8.62 7.03
CA GLY A 2 5.49 9.09 6.55
C GLY A 2 4.63 9.43 7.76
N SER A 3 4.63 10.71 8.14
CA SER A 3 3.52 11.40 8.81
C SER A 3 2.69 10.55 9.78
N ASN A 4 3.29 9.91 10.79
CA ASN A 4 2.50 9.27 11.84
C ASN A 4 1.75 10.40 12.58
N PRO A 5 0.41 10.50 12.47
CA PRO A 5 -0.35 11.57 13.10
C PRO A 5 -0.16 11.57 14.63
N MET A 6 0.14 10.42 15.23
CA MET A 6 0.44 10.31 16.66
C MET A 6 1.74 11.03 17.06
N GLY A 7 2.69 11.22 16.13
CA GLY A 7 3.96 11.91 16.40
C GLY A 7 3.77 13.35 16.86
N GLY A 8 2.67 14.01 16.45
CA GLY A 8 2.32 15.35 16.92
C GLY A 8 1.91 15.42 18.39
N PHE A 9 1.54 14.30 19.03
CA PHE A 9 1.13 14.24 20.44
C PHE A 9 2.27 13.90 21.39
N LEU A 10 3.46 13.56 20.89
CA LEU A 10 4.63 13.15 21.68
C LEU A 10 5.04 14.18 22.77
N PRO A 11 4.98 15.51 22.52
CA PRO A 11 5.22 16.52 23.56
C PRO A 11 4.27 16.41 24.76
N VAL A 12 3.00 16.06 24.50
CA VAL A 12 1.97 15.93 25.53
C VAL A 12 2.14 14.63 26.31
N VAL A 13 2.51 13.53 25.63
CA VAL A 13 2.84 12.27 26.31
C VAL A 13 4.04 12.45 27.25
N LEU A 14 5.07 13.17 26.80
CA LEU A 14 6.25 13.47 27.60
C LEU A 14 5.90 14.32 28.83
N LEU A 15 5.02 15.32 28.67
CA LEU A 15 4.53 16.16 29.76
C LEU A 15 3.85 15.32 30.85
N LEU A 16 2.97 14.39 30.48
CA LEU A 16 2.25 13.54 31.44
C LEU A 16 3.16 12.52 32.15
N LEU A 17 4.22 12.05 31.50
CA LEU A 17 5.17 11.10 32.10
C LEU A 17 6.10 11.77 33.11
N LEU A 18 6.45 13.05 32.88
CA LEU A 18 7.38 13.81 33.73
C LEU A 18 6.69 14.55 34.89
N LEU A 19 5.39 14.83 34.77
CA LEU A 19 4.59 15.50 35.80
C LEU A 19 4.73 14.83 37.20
N PRO A 20 4.64 13.50 37.32
CA PRO A 20 4.72 12.79 38.61
C PRO A 20 6.09 12.82 39.28
N SER A 21 7.17 12.86 38.48
CA SER A 21 8.54 12.56 38.94
C SER A 21 9.42 13.79 39.04
N ALA A 22 9.30 14.71 38.08
CA ALA A 22 10.16 15.89 37.95
C ALA A 22 9.43 17.21 38.25
N GLY A 23 8.11 17.14 38.45
CA GLY A 23 7.27 18.30 38.71
C GLY A 23 6.96 19.12 37.46
N ILE A 24 6.04 20.08 37.62
CA ILE A 24 5.43 20.80 36.50
C ILE A 24 6.45 21.57 35.66
N MET A 25 7.40 22.30 36.28
CA MET A 25 8.38 23.13 35.56
C MET A 25 9.30 22.31 34.63
N VAL A 26 9.76 21.15 35.09
CA VAL A 26 10.62 20.27 34.28
C VAL A 26 9.83 19.58 33.16
N ALA A 27 8.61 19.13 33.46
CA ALA A 27 7.72 18.54 32.45
C ALA A 27 7.40 19.52 31.32
N TRP A 28 7.17 20.79 31.65
CA TRP A 28 6.90 21.85 30.70
C TRP A 28 8.07 22.21 29.79
N THR A 29 9.25 22.40 30.38
CA THR A 29 10.47 22.73 29.62
C THR A 29 10.80 21.62 28.63
N ALA A 30 10.68 20.35 29.05
CA ALA A 30 10.87 19.19 28.19
C ALA A 30 9.83 19.13 27.05
N ALA A 31 8.55 19.38 27.35
CA ALA A 31 7.48 19.37 26.35
C ALA A 31 7.63 20.48 25.30
N ILE A 32 7.97 21.71 25.72
CA ILE A 32 8.20 22.84 24.81
C ILE A 32 9.42 22.59 23.94
N ALA A 33 10.53 22.11 24.51
CA ALA A 33 11.73 21.80 23.75
C ALA A 33 11.44 20.75 22.66
N LEU A 34 10.72 19.68 23.02
CA LEU A 34 10.33 18.64 22.08
C LEU A 34 9.37 19.15 21.01
N PHE A 35 8.40 19.99 21.37
CA PHE A 35 7.50 20.63 20.41
C PHE A 35 8.28 21.51 19.41
N ALA A 36 9.25 22.29 19.89
CA ALA A 36 10.10 23.12 19.03
C ALA A 36 10.95 22.29 18.07
N ILE A 37 11.49 21.14 18.52
CA ILE A 37 12.24 20.21 17.67
C ILE A 37 11.34 19.61 16.58
N ILE A 38 10.16 19.10 16.95
CA ILE A 38 9.21 18.51 15.99
C ILE A 38 8.71 19.58 15.01
N GLY A 39 8.35 20.76 15.50
CA GLY A 39 7.94 21.90 14.69
C GLY A 39 9.05 22.36 13.73
N GLY A 40 10.30 22.43 14.20
CA GLY A 40 11.47 22.73 13.38
C GLY A 40 11.70 21.71 12.29
N MET A 41 11.68 20.40 12.60
CA MET A 41 11.81 19.34 11.61
C MET A 41 10.71 19.38 10.54
N LEU A 42 9.46 19.67 10.93
CA LEU A 42 8.36 19.81 9.99
C LEU A 42 8.47 21.08 9.14
N PHE A 43 8.98 22.18 9.72
CA PHE A 43 9.24 23.43 9.02
C PHE A 43 10.34 23.28 7.96
N PHE A 44 11.46 22.63 8.29
CA PHE A 44 12.53 22.35 7.33
C PHE A 44 12.12 21.35 6.24
N ARG A 45 11.14 20.47 6.53
CA ARG A 45 10.54 19.56 5.54
C ARG A 45 9.46 20.21 4.68
N ARG A 46 9.30 21.55 4.68
CA ARG A 46 8.35 22.30 3.84
C ARG A 46 8.63 22.16 2.33
N LYS A 47 8.26 21.01 1.78
CA LYS A 47 7.80 20.87 0.38
C LYS A 47 6.28 20.71 0.30
N SER A 48 5.59 20.54 1.43
CA SER A 48 4.14 20.43 1.54
C SER A 48 3.58 21.52 2.46
N LYS A 49 2.68 22.36 1.95
CA LYS A 49 2.03 23.48 2.68
C LYS A 49 1.02 23.03 3.76
N ASN A 50 0.87 21.73 4.02
CA ASN A 50 -0.12 21.24 4.97
C ASN A 50 0.48 21.01 6.36
N CYS A 51 0.11 21.86 7.31
CA CYS A 51 0.34 21.61 8.73
C CYS A 51 -0.47 20.38 9.17
N GLN A 52 0.17 19.42 9.83
CA GLN A 52 -0.51 18.23 10.33
C GLN A 52 -1.47 18.60 11.47
N PRO A 53 -2.71 18.10 11.48
CA PRO A 53 -3.71 18.47 12.48
C PRO A 53 -3.34 18.07 13.92
N SER A 54 -2.45 17.09 14.08
CA SER A 54 -1.92 16.66 15.39
C SER A 54 -0.94 17.64 16.03
N VAL A 55 -0.25 18.45 15.23
CA VAL A 55 0.64 19.52 15.75
C VAL A 55 -0.19 20.70 16.24
N LEU A 56 -1.31 20.97 15.57
CA LEU A 56 -2.24 22.03 15.98
C LEU A 56 -2.93 21.69 17.30
N THR A 57 -3.30 20.42 17.51
CA THR A 57 -3.90 19.98 18.78
C THR A 57 -2.90 20.01 19.93
N SER A 58 -1.67 19.54 19.73
CA SER A 58 -0.64 19.63 20.80
C SER A 58 -0.29 21.06 21.15
N LEU A 59 -0.23 21.97 20.17
CA LEU A 59 -0.11 23.40 20.42
C LEU A 59 -1.29 23.92 21.25
N GLY A 60 -2.52 23.55 20.90
CA GLY A 60 -3.71 23.91 21.66
C GLY A 60 -3.66 23.44 23.12
N VAL A 61 -3.18 22.21 23.38
CA VAL A 61 -3.00 21.68 24.73
C VAL A 61 -1.95 22.47 25.51
N LEU A 62 -0.80 22.77 24.90
CA LEU A 62 0.23 23.58 25.55
C LEU A 62 -0.27 25.00 25.83
N VAL A 63 -1.01 25.63 24.92
CA VAL A 63 -1.59 26.96 25.17
C VAL A 63 -2.58 26.94 26.33
N LEU A 64 -3.47 25.94 26.40
CA LEU A 64 -4.45 25.81 27.48
C LEU A 64 -3.81 25.55 28.84
N LEU A 65 -2.62 24.96 28.88
CA LEU A 65 -1.93 24.67 30.14
C LEU A 65 -1.11 25.86 30.65
N LEU A 66 -0.76 26.86 29.84
CA LEU A 66 0.07 28.03 30.23
C LEU A 66 -0.29 28.65 31.60
N PRO A 67 -1.56 28.78 32.00
CA PRO A 67 -1.93 29.33 33.31
C PRO A 67 -1.42 28.50 34.49
N THR A 68 -1.25 27.18 34.34
CA THR A 68 -0.79 26.27 35.41
C THR A 68 0.64 26.57 35.88
N LEU A 69 1.47 27.18 35.03
CA LEU A 69 2.83 27.62 35.40
C LEU A 69 2.81 28.73 36.47
N TRP A 70 1.76 29.55 36.47
CA TRP A 70 1.61 30.66 37.42
C TRP A 70 1.05 30.22 38.78
N LEU A 71 0.37 29.07 38.83
CA LEU A 71 -0.22 28.50 40.05
C LEU A 71 0.69 27.47 40.74
N SER A 72 1.99 27.73 40.79
CA SER A 72 3.11 26.85 41.22
C SER A 72 2.97 26.10 42.58
N LYS A 73 1.89 26.30 43.36
CA LYS A 73 1.62 25.63 44.65
C LYS A 73 0.44 24.65 44.59
N THR A 74 0.28 23.93 43.48
CA THR A 74 -0.75 22.90 43.33
C THR A 74 -0.21 21.50 43.62
N SER A 75 -1.10 20.59 44.01
CA SER A 75 -0.75 19.18 44.19
C SER A 75 -0.54 18.50 42.82
N PRO A 76 0.31 17.47 42.71
CA PRO A 76 0.54 16.79 41.43
C PRO A 76 -0.74 16.16 40.85
N LEU A 77 -1.71 15.80 41.70
CA LEU A 77 -3.02 15.30 41.30
C LEU A 77 -3.87 16.37 40.59
N THR A 78 -3.84 17.61 41.10
CA THR A 78 -4.55 18.74 40.48
C THR A 78 -3.93 19.13 39.14
N ASP A 79 -2.61 19.05 39.03
CA ASP A 79 -1.90 19.34 37.77
C ASP A 79 -2.19 18.29 36.70
N LEU A 80 -2.25 17.01 37.11
CA LEU A 80 -2.67 15.93 36.21
C LEU A 80 -4.12 16.14 35.74
N GLY A 81 -5.04 16.48 36.66
CA GLY A 81 -6.44 16.78 36.32
C GLY A 81 -6.56 17.90 35.29
N TRP A 82 -5.82 19.00 35.47
CA TRP A 82 -5.79 20.11 34.52
C TRP A 82 -5.20 19.71 33.16
N SER A 83 -4.12 18.92 33.14
CA SER A 83 -3.52 18.42 31.90
C SER A 83 -4.47 17.53 31.09
N LEU A 84 -5.22 16.64 31.76
CA LEU A 84 -6.24 15.80 31.13
C LEU A 84 -7.43 16.63 30.64
N ALA A 85 -7.86 17.63 31.41
CA ALA A 85 -8.95 18.52 31.01
C ALA A 85 -8.59 19.39 29.80
N ALA A 86 -7.37 19.94 29.77
CA ALA A 86 -6.85 20.70 28.63
C ALA A 86 -6.76 19.84 27.36
N MET A 87 -6.32 18.59 27.49
CA MET A 87 -6.35 17.62 26.38
C MET A 87 -7.77 17.34 25.88
N LEU A 88 -8.72 17.09 26.78
CA LEU A 88 -10.12 16.88 26.40
C LEU A 88 -10.69 18.09 25.66
N LEU A 89 -10.46 19.30 26.17
CA LEU A 89 -10.95 20.54 25.57
C LEU A 89 -10.35 20.78 24.19
N ALA A 90 -9.02 20.64 24.04
CA ALA A 90 -8.36 20.82 22.75
C ALA A 90 -8.86 19.80 21.71
N VAL A 91 -8.99 18.53 22.09
CA VAL A 91 -9.47 17.47 21.18
C VAL A 91 -10.95 17.66 20.84
N ALA A 92 -11.79 18.01 21.80
CA ALA A 92 -13.20 18.29 21.58
C ALA A 92 -13.42 19.51 20.68
N ALA A 93 -12.70 20.61 20.94
CA ALA A 93 -12.75 21.82 20.11
C ALA A 93 -12.35 21.53 18.66
N CYS A 94 -11.27 20.78 18.43
CA CYS A 94 -10.86 20.40 17.07
C CYS A 94 -11.90 19.51 16.36
N ARG A 95 -12.62 18.65 17.09
CA ARG A 95 -13.68 17.82 16.51
C ARG A 95 -14.93 18.62 16.17
N LEU A 96 -15.34 19.53 17.05
CA LEU A 96 -16.51 20.38 16.86
C LEU A 96 -16.29 21.39 15.74
N PHE A 97 -15.15 22.09 15.74
CA PHE A 97 -14.78 23.01 14.65
C PHE A 97 -14.75 22.31 13.30
N ARG A 98 -14.35 21.04 13.26
CA ARG A 98 -14.36 20.24 12.03
C ARG A 98 -15.77 19.85 11.60
N ARG A 99 -16.62 19.42 12.53
CA ARG A 99 -18.02 19.07 12.25
C ARG A 99 -18.82 20.29 11.76
N SER A 100 -18.56 21.47 12.32
CA SER A 100 -19.20 22.72 11.89
C SER A 100 -18.65 23.24 10.56
N SER A 101 -17.38 23.00 10.26
CA SER A 101 -16.75 23.55 9.06
C SER A 101 -17.23 22.90 7.75
N GLY A 102 -18.01 21.82 7.77
CA GLY A 102 -18.61 21.20 6.56
C GLY A 102 -17.59 20.70 5.52
N ARG A 103 -16.29 20.74 5.81
CA ARG A 103 -15.19 20.39 4.89
C ARG A 103 -15.08 18.90 4.57
N GLU A 104 -16.02 18.09 5.04
CA GLU A 104 -16.05 16.65 4.78
C GLU A 104 -16.19 16.34 3.28
N GLY A 105 -16.76 17.26 2.49
CA GLY A 105 -16.82 17.20 1.02
C GLY A 105 -15.58 17.69 0.27
N ASP A 106 -14.66 18.41 0.91
CA ASP A 106 -13.52 19.10 0.26
C ASP A 106 -12.28 18.17 0.07
N TYR A 107 -12.38 16.91 0.52
CA TYR A 107 -11.29 15.92 0.44
C TYR A 107 -11.48 14.87 -0.65
N ALA A 108 -12.52 14.99 -1.48
CA ALA A 108 -12.75 14.10 -2.62
C ALA A 108 -11.56 14.11 -3.60
N ASP A 109 -10.96 15.28 -3.83
CA ASP A 109 -9.83 15.47 -4.76
C ASP A 109 -8.49 14.88 -4.30
N CYS A 110 -8.37 14.44 -3.04
CA CYS A 110 -7.09 13.97 -2.48
C CYS A 110 -7.28 12.77 -1.54
N PRO A 111 -7.23 11.52 -2.05
CA PRO A 111 -7.44 10.32 -1.23
C PRO A 111 -6.44 10.23 -0.07
N HIS A 112 -5.20 10.70 -0.26
CA HIS A 112 -4.20 10.76 0.81
C HIS A 112 -4.63 11.69 1.97
N LYS A 113 -5.24 12.85 1.69
CA LYS A 113 -5.70 13.77 2.74
C LYS A 113 -6.86 13.16 3.52
N ARG A 114 -7.80 12.52 2.81
CA ARG A 114 -8.92 11.81 3.40
C ARG A 114 -8.46 10.70 4.35
N LEU A 115 -7.50 9.88 3.92
CA LEU A 115 -6.95 8.79 4.74
C LEU A 115 -6.27 9.30 6.01
N VAL A 116 -5.39 10.31 5.89
CA VAL A 116 -4.72 10.92 7.06
C VAL A 116 -5.73 11.49 8.06
N MET A 117 -6.85 12.04 7.58
CA MET A 117 -7.89 12.63 8.42
C MET A 117 -8.75 11.59 9.13
N LEU A 118 -9.07 10.47 8.46
CA LEU A 118 -9.75 9.33 9.07
C LEU A 118 -8.90 8.75 10.20
N GLU A 119 -7.61 8.51 9.93
CA GLU A 119 -6.66 8.01 10.92
C GLU A 119 -6.51 8.96 12.12
N TYR A 120 -6.40 10.27 11.85
CA TYR A 120 -6.39 11.29 12.89
C TYR A 120 -7.69 11.30 13.72
N GLY A 121 -8.84 11.11 13.08
CA GLY A 121 -10.14 10.98 13.75
C GLY A 121 -10.19 9.78 14.69
N ARG A 122 -9.70 8.61 14.26
CA ARG A 122 -9.62 7.39 15.07
C ARG A 122 -8.74 7.60 16.30
N ILE A 123 -7.52 8.14 16.09
CA ILE A 123 -6.53 8.36 17.15
C ILE A 123 -7.03 9.38 18.18
N THR A 124 -7.53 10.54 17.74
CA THR A 124 -8.11 11.53 18.66
C THR A 124 -9.29 10.97 19.46
N GLY A 125 -10.00 9.97 18.92
CA GLY A 125 -11.11 9.32 19.61
C GLY A 125 -10.64 8.42 20.73
N SER A 126 -9.56 7.68 20.49
CA SER A 126 -8.91 6.88 21.52
C SER A 126 -8.34 7.77 22.62
N ILE A 127 -7.66 8.87 22.28
CA ILE A 127 -7.13 9.84 23.26
C ILE A 127 -8.25 10.43 24.12
N LEU A 128 -9.39 10.79 23.52
CA LEU A 128 -10.54 11.33 24.24
C LEU A 128 -11.12 10.31 25.23
N ARG A 129 -11.33 9.06 24.81
CA ARG A 129 -11.84 7.99 25.68
C ARG A 129 -10.90 7.71 26.85
N ILE A 130 -9.59 7.63 26.58
CA ILE A 130 -8.56 7.43 27.60
C ILE A 130 -8.56 8.60 28.60
N SER A 131 -8.59 9.84 28.12
CA SER A 131 -8.57 11.03 28.97
C SER A 131 -9.83 11.11 29.85
N LEU A 132 -11.01 10.80 29.30
CA LEU A 132 -12.27 10.77 30.04
C LEU A 132 -12.25 9.68 31.12
N PHE A 133 -11.78 8.48 30.79
CA PHE A 133 -11.64 7.38 31.73
C PHE A 133 -10.75 7.75 32.92
N PHE A 134 -9.59 8.36 32.68
CA PHE A 134 -8.69 8.78 33.76
C PHE A 134 -9.21 9.96 34.57
N ILE A 135 -9.95 10.90 33.98
CA ILE A 135 -10.62 11.97 34.73
C ILE A 135 -11.70 11.39 35.65
N PHE A 136 -12.51 10.45 35.15
CA PHE A 136 -13.51 9.77 35.96
C PHE A 136 -12.86 9.00 37.13
N LEU A 137 -11.80 8.25 36.84
CA LEU A 137 -11.06 7.47 37.84
C LEU A 137 -10.40 8.37 38.89
N LEU A 138 -9.85 9.52 38.49
CA LEU A 138 -9.30 10.52 39.41
C LEU A 138 -10.39 11.11 40.31
N GLY A 139 -11.56 11.43 39.75
CA GLY A 139 -12.71 11.91 40.52
C GLY A 139 -13.20 10.91 41.55
N LEU A 140 -13.28 9.62 41.18
CA LEU A 140 -13.64 8.53 42.08
C LEU A 140 -12.64 8.39 43.24
N LEU A 141 -11.34 8.52 42.95
CA LEU A 141 -10.28 8.38 43.94
C LEU A 141 -10.26 9.54 44.94
N LEU A 142 -10.55 10.77 44.47
CA LEU A 142 -10.77 11.93 45.33
C LEU A 142 -12.00 11.75 46.23
N TYR A 143 -13.08 11.18 45.70
CA TYR A 143 -14.29 10.90 46.47
C TYR A 143 -14.07 9.90 47.62
N PHE A 144 -13.36 8.80 47.36
CA PHE A 144 -13.08 7.76 48.36
C PHE A 144 -11.86 8.04 49.26
N ARG A 145 -11.14 9.15 49.05
CA ARG A 145 -9.93 9.55 49.82
C ARG A 145 -8.84 8.44 49.91
N VAL A 146 -8.66 7.67 48.84
CA VAL A 146 -7.68 6.55 48.82
C VAL A 146 -6.29 7.06 48.44
N GLY A 147 -5.53 7.55 49.42
CA GLY A 147 -4.21 8.17 49.17
C GLY A 147 -3.09 7.20 48.74
N ARG A 148 -3.14 5.92 49.13
CA ARG A 148 -2.04 4.96 48.86
C ARG A 148 -1.93 4.51 47.40
N ILE A 149 -3.03 4.49 46.65
CA ILE A 149 -3.07 4.07 45.23
C ILE A 149 -2.85 5.27 44.29
N ALA A 150 -2.95 6.50 44.81
CA ALA A 150 -2.86 7.74 44.05
C ALA A 150 -1.55 7.89 43.26
N HIS A 151 -0.43 7.42 43.82
CA HIS A 151 0.89 7.54 43.19
C HIS A 151 1.03 6.68 41.93
N LEU A 152 0.54 5.43 41.94
CA LEU A 152 0.54 4.57 40.75
C LEU A 152 -0.39 5.14 39.68
N LEU A 153 -1.56 5.64 40.11
CA LEU A 153 -2.56 6.23 39.22
C LEU A 153 -2.05 7.47 38.48
N LEU A 154 -1.07 8.19 39.04
CA LEU A 154 -0.51 9.40 38.46
C LEU A 154 0.29 9.11 37.17
N TYR A 155 0.93 7.93 37.07
CA TYR A 155 1.71 7.53 35.89
C TYR A 155 0.87 6.86 34.80
N LEU A 156 -0.25 6.21 35.17
CA LEU A 156 -1.08 5.43 34.25
C LEU A 156 -1.58 6.20 33.00
N PRO A 157 -2.00 7.47 33.08
CA PRO A 157 -2.40 8.23 31.89
C PRO A 157 -1.26 8.40 30.88
N GLY A 158 -0.07 8.81 31.35
CA GLY A 158 1.11 8.96 30.50
C GLY A 158 1.54 7.63 29.87
N VAL A 159 1.55 6.56 30.66
CA VAL A 159 1.88 5.20 30.18
C VAL A 159 0.86 4.70 29.16
N SER A 160 -0.43 4.94 29.37
CA SER A 160 -1.48 4.51 28.43
C SER A 160 -1.36 5.19 27.06
N LEU A 161 -1.02 6.49 27.03
CA LEU A 161 -0.80 7.21 25.78
C LEU A 161 0.51 6.78 25.10
N LEU A 162 1.54 6.45 25.88
CA LEU A 162 2.79 5.88 25.37
C LEU A 162 2.55 4.50 24.73
N LEU A 163 1.76 3.63 25.36
CA LEU A 163 1.38 2.33 24.79
C LEU A 163 0.58 2.50 23.51
N LEU A 164 -0.38 3.44 23.48
CA LEU A 164 -1.11 3.77 22.26
C LEU A 164 -0.16 4.25 21.15
N TYR A 165 0.85 5.06 21.48
CA TYR A 165 1.85 5.50 20.52
C TYR A 165 2.66 4.34 19.94
N ILE A 166 3.15 3.43 20.79
CA ILE A 166 3.92 2.25 20.38
C ILE A 166 3.05 1.36 19.47
N TYR A 167 1.81 1.10 19.86
CA TYR A 167 0.86 0.32 19.05
C TYR A 167 0.67 0.92 17.65
N GLU A 168 0.48 2.23 17.56
CA GLU A 168 0.30 2.92 16.27
C GLU A 168 1.57 2.86 15.41
N VAL A 169 2.76 2.97 16.00
CA VAL A 169 4.03 2.80 15.29
C VAL A 169 4.16 1.38 14.73
N ILE A 170 3.89 0.36 15.55
CA ILE A 170 3.98 -1.05 15.13
C ILE A 170 2.97 -1.34 14.02
N ARG A 171 1.71 -0.90 14.17
CA ARG A 171 0.68 -1.09 13.13
C ARG A 171 1.09 -0.46 11.81
N LEU A 172 1.57 0.78 11.84
CA LEU A 172 1.99 1.49 10.63
C LEU A 172 3.21 0.83 9.97
N GLU A 173 4.12 0.27 10.75
CA GLU A 173 5.27 -0.46 10.22
C GLU A 173 4.85 -1.80 9.62
N TRP A 174 3.91 -2.51 10.26
CA TRP A 174 3.35 -3.75 9.73
C TRP A 174 2.63 -3.52 8.39
N VAL A 175 1.75 -2.51 8.33
CA VAL A 175 1.10 -2.11 7.07
C VAL A 175 2.13 -1.68 6.02
N ARG A 176 3.19 -0.97 6.41
CA ARG A 176 4.25 -0.60 5.46
C ARG A 176 4.98 -1.82 4.91
N ARG A 177 5.29 -2.80 5.75
CA ARG A 177 5.93 -4.05 5.31
C ARG A 177 5.04 -4.79 4.33
N GLU A 178 3.75 -4.90 4.62
CA GLU A 178 2.79 -5.53 3.72
C GLU A 178 2.74 -4.80 2.37
N MET A 179 2.67 -3.47 2.39
CA MET A 179 2.70 -2.64 1.18
C MET A 179 4.01 -2.71 0.39
N HIS A 180 5.13 -3.11 1.01
CA HIS A 180 6.41 -3.33 0.32
C HIS A 180 6.46 -4.68 -0.39
N HIS A 181 5.67 -5.65 0.05
CA HIS A 181 5.51 -6.94 -0.64
C HIS A 181 4.44 -6.88 -1.73
N GLU A 182 3.59 -5.85 -1.71
CA GLU A 182 2.55 -5.63 -2.71
C GLU A 182 3.12 -5.08 -4.02
N GLU A 183 2.84 -5.76 -5.13
CA GLU A 183 3.19 -5.30 -6.47
C GLU A 183 2.17 -4.30 -7.00
N TRP A 184 2.65 -3.17 -7.51
CA TRP A 184 1.80 -2.08 -8.01
C TRP A 184 1.71 -2.16 -9.53
N ILE A 185 0.50 -2.42 -10.04
CA ILE A 185 0.19 -2.50 -11.47
C ILE A 185 -0.33 -1.13 -11.90
N PRO A 186 0.24 -0.50 -12.95
CA PRO A 186 -0.27 0.76 -13.45
C PRO A 186 -1.59 0.52 -14.18
N ILE A 187 -2.55 1.42 -13.99
CA ILE A 187 -3.76 1.49 -14.80
C ILE A 187 -3.41 2.32 -16.04
N THR A 188 -3.61 1.77 -17.23
CA THR A 188 -3.23 2.40 -18.49
C THR A 188 -4.44 2.77 -19.36
N ASP A 189 -4.25 3.76 -20.23
CA ASP A 189 -5.14 3.98 -21.38
C ASP A 189 -4.92 2.93 -22.49
N ALA A 190 -5.65 3.04 -23.59
CA ALA A 190 -5.48 2.17 -24.77
C ALA A 190 -4.13 2.36 -25.48
N GLN A 191 -3.46 3.48 -25.23
CA GLN A 191 -2.18 3.89 -25.78
C GLN A 191 -1.01 3.37 -24.93
N GLY A 192 -1.28 2.84 -23.73
CA GLY A 192 -0.29 2.32 -22.79
C GLY A 192 0.27 3.37 -21.81
N GLU A 193 -0.31 4.57 -21.76
CA GLU A 193 0.08 5.63 -20.83
C GLU A 193 -0.57 5.43 -19.46
N SER A 194 0.19 5.66 -18.39
CA SER A 194 -0.29 5.42 -17.02
C SER A 194 -1.22 6.54 -16.54
N ILE A 195 -2.48 6.19 -16.29
CA ILE A 195 -3.50 7.07 -15.68
C ILE A 195 -3.48 6.92 -14.14
N GLY A 196 -3.16 5.72 -13.63
CA GLY A 196 -3.20 5.41 -12.21
C GLY A 196 -2.42 4.15 -11.84
N ARG A 197 -2.63 3.63 -10.63
CA ARG A 197 -2.05 2.36 -10.15
C ARG A 197 -2.97 1.65 -9.19
N ILE A 198 -2.94 0.32 -9.21
CA ILE A 198 -3.70 -0.57 -8.33
C ILE A 198 -2.76 -1.62 -7.72
N ALA A 199 -3.08 -2.08 -6.51
CA ALA A 199 -2.41 -3.22 -5.89
C ALA A 199 -2.78 -4.52 -6.61
N ARG A 200 -1.82 -5.42 -6.80
CA ARG A 200 -2.06 -6.74 -7.42
C ARG A 200 -3.14 -7.53 -6.69
N SER A 201 -3.19 -7.48 -5.36
CA SER A 201 -4.21 -8.10 -4.51
C SER A 201 -5.63 -7.59 -4.76
N GLU A 202 -5.77 -6.35 -5.25
CA GLU A 202 -7.07 -5.70 -5.49
C GLU A 202 -7.47 -5.71 -6.97
N THR A 203 -6.68 -6.32 -7.86
CA THR A 203 -7.02 -6.47 -9.29
C THR A 203 -8.34 -7.17 -9.51
N GLU A 204 -8.72 -8.09 -8.63
CA GLU A 204 -10.00 -8.79 -8.74
C GLU A 204 -11.21 -7.88 -8.45
N ALA A 205 -11.03 -6.87 -7.61
CA ALA A 205 -12.06 -5.94 -7.17
C ALA A 205 -12.33 -4.82 -8.19
N LEU A 206 -11.47 -4.67 -9.20
CA LEU A 206 -11.72 -3.78 -10.33
C LEU A 206 -12.83 -4.37 -11.22
N ALA A 207 -14.07 -4.02 -10.89
CA ALA A 207 -15.27 -4.47 -11.60
C ALA A 207 -15.76 -3.45 -12.65
N ASP A 208 -15.23 -2.24 -12.65
CA ASP A 208 -15.70 -1.16 -13.53
C ASP A 208 -14.81 -1.04 -14.79
N PRO A 209 -15.34 -1.30 -16.00
CA PRO A 209 -14.61 -1.16 -17.25
C PRO A 209 -14.17 0.29 -17.53
N THR A 210 -14.77 1.28 -16.88
CA THR A 210 -14.39 2.70 -17.05
C THR A 210 -13.15 3.11 -16.26
N ALA A 211 -12.67 2.25 -15.36
CA ALA A 211 -11.55 2.57 -14.48
C ALA A 211 -10.18 2.54 -15.19
N GLY A 212 -10.10 1.96 -16.40
CA GLY A 212 -8.89 1.84 -17.22
C GLY A 212 -8.43 0.40 -17.43
N LEU A 213 -7.36 0.22 -18.20
CA LEU A 213 -6.85 -1.10 -18.60
C LEU A 213 -5.72 -1.56 -17.69
N LEU A 214 -5.69 -2.86 -17.40
CA LEU A 214 -4.57 -3.47 -16.68
C LEU A 214 -3.57 -4.11 -17.67
N PRO A 215 -2.31 -3.63 -17.71
CA PRO A 215 -1.30 -4.11 -18.62
C PRO A 215 -0.71 -5.46 -18.18
N VAL A 216 -0.63 -6.39 -19.13
CA VAL A 216 -0.06 -7.73 -18.97
C VAL A 216 0.97 -7.96 -20.07
N VAL A 217 2.13 -8.50 -19.71
CA VAL A 217 3.13 -8.97 -20.67
C VAL A 217 3.00 -10.48 -20.81
N ARG A 218 2.78 -10.94 -22.04
CA ARG A 218 2.73 -12.35 -22.40
C ARG A 218 3.89 -12.66 -23.34
N LEU A 219 4.53 -13.80 -23.12
CA LEU A 219 5.67 -14.27 -23.90
C LEU A 219 5.35 -15.67 -24.42
N ILE A 220 5.57 -15.91 -25.70
CA ILE A 220 5.35 -17.22 -26.33
C ILE A 220 6.69 -17.76 -26.80
N ALA A 221 7.04 -18.96 -26.33
CA ALA A 221 8.24 -19.66 -26.75
C ALA A 221 7.94 -20.46 -28.02
N ILE A 222 8.75 -20.25 -29.07
CA ILE A 222 8.64 -20.93 -30.35
C ILE A 222 9.97 -21.66 -30.65
N CYS A 223 9.88 -22.91 -31.08
CA CYS A 223 11.00 -23.73 -31.54
C CYS A 223 10.50 -24.62 -32.70
N ASP A 224 11.11 -24.53 -33.88
CA ASP A 224 10.81 -25.37 -35.05
C ASP A 224 9.30 -25.49 -35.38
N GLY A 225 8.59 -24.36 -35.42
CA GLY A 225 7.14 -24.35 -35.70
C GLY A 225 6.25 -24.84 -34.55
N MET A 226 6.84 -25.16 -33.39
CA MET A 226 6.15 -25.60 -32.19
C MET A 226 6.08 -24.48 -31.14
N ILE A 227 4.98 -24.42 -30.40
CA ILE A 227 4.77 -23.49 -29.30
C ILE A 227 4.76 -24.24 -27.96
N TYR A 228 5.41 -23.69 -26.94
CA TYR A 228 5.37 -24.26 -25.59
C TYR A 228 4.11 -23.83 -24.85
N LEU A 229 3.28 -24.81 -24.45
CA LEU A 229 2.04 -24.61 -23.70
C LEU A 229 2.03 -25.47 -22.44
N SER A 230 1.39 -24.99 -21.39
CA SER A 230 1.23 -25.69 -20.12
C SER A 230 -0.23 -25.72 -19.68
N HIS A 231 -0.59 -26.75 -18.90
CA HIS A 231 -1.94 -26.89 -18.37
C HIS A 231 -2.12 -26.09 -17.07
N TYR A 232 -3.16 -25.27 -17.04
CA TYR A 232 -3.57 -24.46 -15.90
C TYR A 232 -4.91 -24.92 -15.36
N CYS A 233 -4.99 -25.23 -14.07
CA CYS A 233 -6.28 -25.45 -13.41
C CYS A 233 -6.95 -24.16 -12.95
N LYS A 234 -6.12 -23.21 -12.51
CA LYS A 234 -6.44 -21.80 -12.24
C LYS A 234 -5.16 -21.02 -12.44
N CYS A 235 -5.22 -19.91 -13.17
CA CYS A 235 -4.13 -18.96 -13.25
C CYS A 235 -4.65 -17.53 -13.06
N ASP A 236 -3.77 -16.59 -12.72
CA ASP A 236 -4.12 -15.18 -12.52
C ASP A 236 -4.85 -14.56 -13.73
N LEU A 237 -4.66 -15.15 -14.92
CA LEU A 237 -5.30 -14.70 -16.15
C LEU A 237 -6.59 -15.40 -16.51
N CYS A 238 -6.72 -16.70 -16.27
CA CYS A 238 -7.83 -17.51 -16.76
C CYS A 238 -8.60 -18.16 -15.61
N THR A 239 -9.92 -17.98 -15.61
CA THR A 239 -10.84 -18.63 -14.67
C THR A 239 -11.32 -19.98 -15.23
N GLY A 240 -10.44 -20.98 -15.27
CA GLY A 240 -10.82 -22.34 -15.69
C GLY A 240 -9.63 -23.26 -15.99
N ASP A 241 -9.93 -24.56 -16.16
CA ASP A 241 -8.96 -25.53 -16.67
C ASP A 241 -8.67 -25.21 -18.16
N CYS A 242 -7.47 -24.75 -18.48
CA CYS A 242 -7.08 -24.43 -19.85
C CYS A 242 -5.59 -24.65 -20.15
N TYR A 243 -5.26 -24.78 -21.44
CA TYR A 243 -3.88 -24.76 -21.93
C TYR A 243 -3.49 -23.35 -22.38
N ASP A 244 -2.36 -22.84 -21.87
CA ASP A 244 -1.81 -21.53 -22.24
C ASP A 244 -0.28 -21.47 -22.07
N THR A 245 0.35 -20.42 -22.58
CA THR A 245 1.75 -20.12 -22.32
C THR A 245 2.02 -19.90 -20.82
N PRO A 246 3.10 -20.48 -20.27
CA PRO A 246 3.48 -20.23 -18.89
C PRO A 246 4.27 -18.96 -18.65
N PHE A 247 4.62 -18.24 -19.71
CA PHE A 247 5.45 -17.06 -19.60
C PHE A 247 4.56 -15.81 -19.69
N PHE A 248 3.98 -15.43 -18.56
CA PHE A 248 3.24 -14.18 -18.44
C PHE A 248 3.55 -13.50 -17.11
N SER A 249 3.43 -12.17 -17.07
CA SER A 249 3.49 -11.39 -15.84
C SER A 249 2.69 -10.10 -15.99
N TRP A 250 2.12 -9.62 -14.89
CA TRP A 250 1.58 -8.27 -14.81
C TRP A 250 2.70 -7.25 -14.99
N LEU A 251 2.41 -6.16 -15.71
CA LEU A 251 3.34 -5.05 -15.80
C LEU A 251 3.33 -4.29 -14.47
N THR A 252 4.49 -4.19 -13.82
CA THR A 252 4.65 -3.42 -12.58
C THR A 252 5.06 -1.98 -12.90
N THR A 253 4.69 -1.03 -12.04
CA THR A 253 5.02 0.40 -12.19
C THR A 253 6.53 0.67 -12.33
N ASP A 254 7.37 -0.23 -11.81
CA ASP A 254 8.82 -0.05 -11.74
C ASP A 254 9.58 -0.55 -12.98
N LYS A 255 8.92 -1.24 -13.93
CA LYS A 255 9.57 -1.90 -15.08
C LYS A 255 8.89 -1.52 -16.39
N HIS A 256 9.68 -1.38 -17.46
CA HIS A 256 9.10 -1.29 -18.81
C HIS A 256 8.69 -2.67 -19.31
N HIS A 257 7.64 -2.76 -20.14
CA HIS A 257 7.16 -4.03 -20.69
C HIS A 257 8.24 -4.88 -21.39
N LYS A 258 9.25 -4.25 -21.99
CA LYS A 258 10.36 -4.92 -22.69
C LYS A 258 11.35 -5.54 -21.69
N GLU A 259 11.64 -4.83 -20.61
CA GLU A 259 12.50 -5.32 -19.53
C GLU A 259 11.84 -6.48 -18.80
N LEU A 260 10.52 -6.40 -18.60
CA LEU A 260 9.74 -7.49 -18.02
C LEU A 260 9.73 -8.74 -18.93
N ALA A 261 9.57 -8.56 -20.23
CA ALA A 261 9.67 -9.66 -21.20
C ALA A 261 11.06 -10.31 -21.19
N GLN A 262 12.13 -9.52 -21.03
CA GLN A 262 13.48 -10.04 -20.89
C GLN A 262 13.66 -10.79 -19.55
N SER A 263 13.14 -10.26 -18.45
CA SER A 263 13.23 -10.97 -17.16
C SER A 263 12.47 -12.30 -17.15
N LEU A 264 11.35 -12.40 -17.88
CA LEU A 264 10.66 -13.68 -18.08
C LEU A 264 11.55 -14.70 -18.80
N ILE A 265 12.41 -14.24 -19.71
CA ILE A 265 13.39 -15.10 -20.37
C ILE A 265 14.51 -15.48 -19.37
N ASP A 266 15.10 -14.49 -18.71
CA ASP A 266 16.25 -14.72 -17.84
C ASP A 266 15.92 -15.63 -16.64
N GLU A 267 14.68 -15.60 -16.16
CA GLU A 267 14.22 -16.44 -15.05
C GLU A 267 13.90 -17.89 -15.45
N ARG A 268 13.52 -18.13 -16.72
CA ARG A 268 12.91 -19.40 -17.15
C ARG A 268 13.70 -20.16 -18.22
N PHE A 269 14.67 -19.53 -18.87
CA PHE A 269 15.47 -20.14 -19.94
C PHE A 269 16.93 -20.24 -19.46
N CYS A 270 17.48 -21.44 -19.41
CA CYS A 270 18.81 -21.68 -18.86
C CYS A 270 19.87 -21.68 -19.96
N GLY A 271 20.99 -20.98 -19.77
CA GLY A 271 22.09 -21.04 -20.73
C GLY A 271 21.88 -20.24 -22.03
N VAL A 272 20.77 -19.50 -22.16
CA VAL A 272 20.46 -18.67 -23.35
C VAL A 272 20.70 -17.19 -23.09
N ASN A 273 21.94 -16.82 -22.76
CA ASN A 273 22.32 -15.43 -22.45
C ASN A 273 22.17 -14.43 -23.62
N ARG A 274 21.69 -14.87 -24.80
CA ARG A 274 21.52 -14.04 -26.00
C ARG A 274 20.09 -14.01 -26.55
N LEU A 275 19.14 -14.72 -25.93
CA LEU A 275 17.75 -14.68 -26.39
C LEU A 275 17.16 -13.30 -26.07
N ARG A 276 16.59 -12.65 -27.09
CA ARG A 276 15.90 -11.37 -26.94
C ARG A 276 14.43 -11.54 -27.29
N PRO A 277 13.51 -11.01 -26.46
CA PRO A 277 12.09 -11.09 -26.76
C PRO A 277 11.78 -10.18 -27.96
N HIS A 278 11.09 -10.73 -28.95
CA HIS A 278 10.61 -9.98 -30.10
C HIS A 278 9.18 -9.49 -29.81
N PHE A 279 8.95 -8.17 -29.90
CA PHE A 279 7.61 -7.63 -29.71
C PHE A 279 6.76 -7.98 -30.93
N LEU A 280 5.61 -8.63 -30.70
CA LEU A 280 4.71 -9.02 -31.77
C LEU A 280 3.59 -7.99 -31.96
N LEU A 281 2.76 -7.80 -30.94
CA LEU A 281 1.66 -6.85 -31.01
C LEU A 281 1.16 -6.44 -29.63
N ARG A 282 0.39 -5.35 -29.60
CA ARG A 282 -0.35 -4.88 -28.44
C ARG A 282 -1.84 -4.87 -28.77
N TYR A 283 -2.65 -5.44 -27.89
CA TYR A 283 -4.10 -5.52 -28.09
C TYR A 283 -4.86 -5.44 -26.77
N ILE A 284 -6.17 -5.16 -26.86
CA ILE A 284 -7.07 -5.16 -25.70
C ILE A 284 -7.83 -6.48 -25.71
N HIS A 285 -7.77 -7.21 -24.60
CA HIS A 285 -8.53 -8.43 -24.39
C HIS A 285 -9.63 -8.17 -23.35
N ASN A 286 -10.87 -8.46 -23.72
CA ASN A 286 -12.01 -8.40 -22.79
C ASN A 286 -12.35 -9.83 -22.36
N GLU A 287 -12.24 -10.09 -21.07
CA GLU A 287 -12.67 -11.35 -20.48
C GLU A 287 -13.60 -11.05 -19.30
N ASN A 288 -14.85 -11.51 -19.39
CA ASN A 288 -15.86 -11.39 -18.32
C ASN A 288 -16.05 -9.96 -17.78
N GLY A 289 -15.97 -8.95 -18.65
CA GLY A 289 -16.12 -7.53 -18.27
C GLY A 289 -14.87 -6.88 -17.68
N LYS A 290 -13.71 -7.56 -17.76
CA LYS A 290 -12.40 -7.01 -17.39
C LYS A 290 -11.58 -6.76 -18.65
N ASP A 291 -11.37 -5.49 -18.99
CA ASP A 291 -10.53 -5.10 -20.11
C ASP A 291 -9.06 -5.05 -19.69
N ARG A 292 -8.21 -5.77 -20.43
CA ARG A 292 -6.77 -5.87 -20.16
C ARG A 292 -5.98 -5.47 -21.39
N LEU A 293 -4.89 -4.75 -21.18
CA LEU A 293 -3.95 -4.37 -22.24
C LEU A 293 -2.85 -5.43 -22.31
N VAL A 294 -2.81 -6.20 -23.39
CA VAL A 294 -1.84 -7.29 -23.55
C VAL A 294 -0.70 -6.83 -24.46
N TYR A 295 0.54 -7.00 -23.98
CA TYR A 295 1.76 -6.89 -24.76
C TYR A 295 2.28 -8.30 -25.05
N LEU A 296 2.18 -8.72 -26.30
CA LEU A 296 2.60 -10.03 -26.75
C LEU A 296 4.02 -10.01 -27.28
N TYR A 297 4.86 -10.89 -26.75
CA TYR A 297 6.24 -11.11 -27.15
C TYR A 297 6.47 -12.54 -27.60
N LEU A 298 7.47 -12.72 -28.45
CA LEU A 298 7.95 -14.02 -28.91
C LEU A 298 9.39 -14.24 -28.44
N ALA A 299 9.68 -15.47 -28.04
CA ALA A 299 11.02 -15.96 -27.80
C ALA A 299 11.28 -17.10 -28.79
N HIS A 300 12.09 -16.84 -29.82
CA HIS A 300 12.45 -17.85 -30.81
C HIS A 300 13.71 -18.59 -30.38
N MET A 301 13.59 -19.90 -30.16
CA MET A 301 14.67 -20.77 -29.70
C MET A 301 15.15 -21.69 -30.81
N SER A 302 16.44 -22.01 -30.77
CA SER A 302 17.07 -23.00 -31.64
C SER A 302 17.07 -24.40 -31.04
N GLU A 303 16.94 -24.53 -29.72
CA GLU A 303 16.98 -25.82 -29.02
C GLU A 303 15.84 -25.91 -27.99
N SER A 304 15.09 -27.02 -28.04
CA SER A 304 13.90 -27.25 -27.22
C SER A 304 14.18 -27.63 -25.76
N ASN A 305 15.40 -28.09 -25.44
CA ASN A 305 15.80 -28.58 -24.12
C ASN A 305 16.21 -27.47 -23.12
N THR A 306 16.00 -26.22 -23.50
CA THR A 306 16.64 -25.07 -22.85
C THR A 306 15.76 -24.35 -21.83
N ILE A 307 14.51 -24.81 -21.67
CA ILE A 307 13.54 -24.27 -20.72
C ILE A 307 13.71 -24.98 -19.36
N LEU A 308 13.98 -24.21 -18.29
CA LEU A 308 14.05 -24.73 -16.92
C LEU A 308 12.64 -25.09 -16.42
N CYS A 309 12.31 -26.38 -16.42
CA CYS A 309 11.16 -26.94 -15.73
C CYS A 309 11.42 -27.08 -14.22
N ASP A 310 11.74 -26.00 -13.49
CA ASP A 310 12.26 -26.20 -12.12
C ASP A 310 11.67 -25.34 -10.99
N LYS A 311 10.46 -24.79 -11.17
CA LYS A 311 9.71 -24.23 -10.02
C LYS A 311 8.23 -24.58 -9.93
N ASP A 312 7.59 -25.10 -10.98
CA ASP A 312 6.27 -25.72 -10.86
C ASP A 312 6.06 -26.70 -12.04
N PRO A 313 6.18 -28.03 -11.84
CA PRO A 313 6.14 -29.01 -12.91
C PRO A 313 4.68 -29.36 -13.26
N ARG A 314 3.98 -28.47 -13.95
CA ARG A 314 2.67 -28.79 -14.56
C ARG A 314 2.84 -29.03 -16.05
N ALA A 315 3.49 -30.15 -16.38
CA ALA A 315 3.53 -30.82 -17.69
C ALA A 315 3.43 -29.89 -18.93
N GLY A 316 4.31 -28.90 -19.04
CA GLY A 316 4.41 -28.10 -20.25
C GLY A 316 4.89 -28.96 -21.42
N LYS A 317 4.27 -28.80 -22.59
CA LYS A 317 4.54 -29.57 -23.79
C LYS A 317 4.70 -28.63 -24.98
N TRP A 318 5.53 -29.03 -25.94
CA TRP A 318 5.62 -28.40 -27.25
C TRP A 318 4.48 -28.90 -28.14
N TRP A 319 3.69 -27.97 -28.67
CA TRP A 319 2.55 -28.23 -29.54
C TRP A 319 2.80 -27.63 -30.93
N PRO A 320 2.58 -28.38 -32.01
CA PRO A 320 2.66 -27.79 -33.35
C PRO A 320 1.51 -26.83 -33.54
N VAL A 321 1.79 -25.70 -34.20
CA VAL A 321 0.79 -24.67 -34.49
C VAL A 321 -0.42 -25.26 -35.22
N ASP A 322 -0.19 -26.18 -36.16
CA ASP A 322 -1.26 -26.85 -36.91
C ASP A 322 -2.20 -27.67 -36.02
N GLN A 323 -1.67 -28.40 -35.04
CA GLN A 323 -2.51 -29.17 -34.11
C GLN A 323 -3.34 -28.27 -33.20
N ILE A 324 -2.80 -27.11 -32.80
CA ILE A 324 -3.52 -26.14 -31.98
C ILE A 324 -4.72 -25.59 -32.77
N GLU A 325 -4.55 -25.31 -34.07
CA GLU A 325 -5.62 -24.83 -34.95
C GLU A 325 -6.73 -25.85 -35.16
N GLU A 326 -6.39 -27.11 -35.43
CA GLU A 326 -7.39 -28.17 -35.60
C GLU A 326 -8.20 -28.39 -34.32
N GLN A 327 -7.54 -28.27 -33.17
CA GLN A 327 -8.13 -28.54 -31.87
C GLN A 327 -8.72 -27.32 -31.17
N LEU A 328 -8.66 -26.15 -31.79
CA LEU A 328 -9.20 -24.88 -31.26
C LEU A 328 -10.71 -24.94 -30.97
N SER A 329 -11.42 -25.86 -31.66
CA SER A 329 -12.84 -26.15 -31.51
C SER A 329 -13.19 -27.16 -30.41
N GLY A 330 -12.23 -28.00 -29.97
CA GLY A 330 -12.48 -29.14 -29.08
C GLY A 330 -11.68 -29.17 -27.78
N LEU A 331 -10.51 -28.52 -27.73
CA LEU A 331 -9.67 -28.41 -26.52
C LEU A 331 -9.96 -27.11 -25.77
N THR A 332 -9.92 -27.17 -24.44
CA THR A 332 -10.00 -26.00 -23.54
C THR A 332 -8.69 -25.21 -23.61
N PHE A 333 -8.48 -24.45 -24.69
CA PHE A 333 -7.43 -23.43 -24.76
C PHE A 333 -7.90 -22.13 -24.08
N SER A 334 -6.95 -21.34 -23.58
CA SER A 334 -7.30 -20.05 -22.99
C SER A 334 -7.91 -19.08 -24.02
N PRO A 335 -8.79 -18.16 -23.60
CA PRO A 335 -9.33 -17.15 -24.50
C PRO A 335 -8.25 -16.21 -25.07
N TYR A 336 -7.16 -15.99 -24.31
CA TYR A 336 -5.98 -15.27 -24.79
C TYR A 336 -5.34 -16.00 -25.97
N LEU A 337 -4.98 -17.28 -25.80
CA LEU A 337 -4.33 -18.05 -26.86
C LEU A 337 -5.19 -18.08 -28.13
N ARG A 338 -6.51 -18.29 -28.00
CA ARG A 338 -7.44 -18.24 -29.13
C ARG A 338 -7.40 -16.92 -29.90
N SER A 339 -7.27 -15.80 -29.19
CA SER A 339 -7.14 -14.48 -29.82
C SER A 339 -5.76 -14.24 -30.45
N GLU A 340 -4.72 -14.90 -29.94
CA GLU A 340 -3.33 -14.73 -30.38
C GLU A 340 -2.96 -15.63 -31.58
N MET A 341 -3.63 -16.79 -31.74
CA MET A 341 -3.31 -17.79 -32.77
C MET A 341 -3.21 -17.25 -34.21
N PRO A 342 -4.12 -16.38 -34.70
CA PRO A 342 -4.01 -15.86 -36.07
C PRO A 342 -2.68 -15.12 -36.32
N TYR A 343 -2.18 -14.40 -35.32
CA TYR A 343 -0.94 -13.64 -35.41
C TYR A 343 0.29 -14.55 -35.27
N LEU A 344 0.20 -15.58 -34.43
CA LEU A 344 1.27 -16.56 -34.26
C LEU A 344 1.49 -17.35 -35.54
N ARG A 345 0.41 -17.80 -36.19
CA ARG A 345 0.48 -18.52 -37.47
C ARG A 345 1.23 -17.71 -38.53
N GLN A 346 0.84 -16.45 -38.70
CA GLN A 346 1.48 -15.58 -39.68
C GLN A 346 2.99 -15.43 -39.39
N THR A 347 3.36 -15.36 -38.12
CA THR A 347 4.78 -15.20 -37.73
C THR A 347 5.58 -16.49 -37.93
N VAL A 348 5.01 -17.65 -37.59
CA VAL A 348 5.63 -18.96 -37.80
C VAL A 348 5.81 -19.25 -39.28
N LEU A 349 4.77 -19.04 -40.09
CA LEU A 349 4.84 -19.23 -41.55
C LEU A 349 5.93 -18.34 -42.19
N LEU A 350 6.04 -17.08 -41.74
CA LEU A 350 7.09 -16.18 -42.21
C LEU A 350 8.49 -16.65 -41.78
N ALA A 351 8.63 -17.16 -40.57
CA ALA A 351 9.89 -17.70 -40.08
C ALA A 351 10.34 -18.93 -40.89
N GLU A 352 9.43 -19.88 -41.14
CA GLU A 352 9.68 -21.08 -41.95
C GLU A 352 10.06 -20.75 -43.40
N GLN A 353 9.36 -19.78 -44.01
CA GLN A 353 9.68 -19.31 -45.37
C GLN A 353 11.09 -18.71 -45.44
N LEU A 354 11.53 -17.99 -44.41
CA LEU A 354 12.85 -17.37 -44.38
C LEU A 354 13.97 -18.38 -44.13
N THR A 355 13.74 -19.41 -43.31
CA THR A 355 14.69 -20.52 -43.12
C THR A 355 14.84 -21.35 -44.39
N ASN A 356 13.74 -21.65 -45.09
CA ASN A 356 13.75 -22.42 -46.34
C ASN A 356 14.40 -21.66 -47.52
N LEU A 357 14.58 -20.33 -47.41
CA LEU A 357 15.31 -19.51 -48.39
C LEU A 357 16.83 -19.47 -48.15
N HIS A 358 17.31 -19.93 -46.99
CA HIS A 358 18.73 -19.94 -46.61
C HIS A 358 19.36 -21.34 -46.64
N GLU A 359 18.58 -22.38 -46.92
CA GLU A 359 19.05 -23.70 -47.34
C GLU A 359 19.11 -23.80 -48.86
#